data_AF-A0A6G1EN74-F1
#
_entry.id   AF-A0A6G1EN74-F1
#
_cell.length_a   1.000
_cell.length_b   1.000
_cell.length_c   1.000
_cell.angle_alpha   90.00
_cell.angle_beta   90.00
_cell.angle_gamma   90.00
#
_symmetry.space_group_name_H-M   'P 1'
#
loop_
_entity.id
_entity.type
_entity.pdbx_description
1 polymer ?
#
loop_
_entity_poly.entity_id
_entity_poly.type
_entity_poly.pdbx_seq_one_letter_code
_entity_poly.pdbx_strand_id
1 'polypeptide(L)'
;MKHKARLVAKGYVQRVGVDFDKVFAPVARLDSVRLLFALAAQEGWMVHHMDVKSAFLNGELVEEVYAVQPPRFIVDGQEDKVYRLDKALHGLRQAPRAWNIKLDRTLKNLGESARLRNYNKLESTIKS
;
A
#
# COMPACT_ATOMS: atom_id res chain seq x y z
N MET A 1 0.03 31.11 5.03
CA MET A 1 -0.13 30.13 3.93
C MET A 1 0.78 28.94 4.21
N LYS A 2 0.31 27.69 4.01
CA LYS A 2 1.14 26.48 4.17
C LYS A 2 1.52 25.99 2.77
N HIS A 3 2.77 26.15 2.35
CA HIS A 3 3.23 25.65 1.06
C HIS A 3 3.25 24.12 1.09
N LYS A 4 2.44 23.48 0.26
CA LYS A 4 2.43 22.01 0.08
C LYS A 4 3.28 21.67 -1.13
N ALA A 5 4.36 20.93 -0.91
CA ALA A 5 5.14 20.30 -1.98
C ALA A 5 4.95 18.77 -1.90
N ARG A 6 5.00 18.11 -3.06
CA ARG A 6 4.98 16.63 -3.14
C ARG A 6 6.18 16.18 -3.97
N LEU A 7 6.94 15.23 -3.42
CA LEU A 7 7.96 14.53 -4.18
C LEU A 7 7.30 13.39 -4.95
N VAL A 8 7.48 13.39 -6.27
CA VAL A 8 6.91 12.39 -7.18
C VAL A 8 8.05 11.84 -8.04
N ALA A 9 8.17 10.52 -8.07
CA ALA A 9 9.13 9.83 -8.92
C ALA A 9 8.68 9.88 -10.38
N LYS A 10 9.65 10.01 -11.30
CA LYS A 10 9.42 9.93 -12.74
C LYS A 10 9.41 8.47 -13.20
N GLY A 11 8.45 7.65 -12.78
CA GLY A 11 8.48 6.21 -13.11
C GLY A 11 8.45 5.88 -14.61
N TYR A 12 8.12 6.83 -15.47
CA TYR A 12 8.24 6.65 -16.92
C TYR A 12 9.70 6.50 -17.38
N VAL A 13 10.68 7.01 -16.62
CA VAL A 13 12.12 6.86 -16.93
C VAL A 13 12.71 5.55 -16.42
N GLN A 14 11.98 4.78 -15.60
CA GLN A 14 12.43 3.50 -15.09
C GLN A 14 12.42 2.43 -16.19
N ARG A 15 13.42 1.55 -16.17
CA ARG A 15 13.65 0.45 -17.11
C ARG A 15 13.25 -0.87 -16.47
N VAL A 16 12.39 -1.63 -17.16
CA VAL A 16 11.98 -2.99 -16.76
C VAL A 16 13.21 -3.89 -16.66
N GLY A 17 13.29 -4.73 -15.63
CA GLY A 17 14.40 -5.66 -15.40
C GLY A 17 15.69 -5.01 -14.91
N VAL A 18 15.70 -3.69 -14.72
CA VAL A 18 16.77 -2.96 -14.05
C VAL A 18 16.24 -2.30 -12.79
N ASP A 19 15.17 -1.52 -12.92
CA ASP A 19 14.59 -0.74 -11.80
C ASP A 19 13.37 -1.42 -11.16
N PHE A 20 12.78 -2.40 -11.85
CA PHE A 20 11.63 -3.16 -11.37
C PHE A 20 11.37 -4.41 -12.21
N ASP A 21 10.90 -5.48 -11.56
CA ASP A 21 10.55 -6.74 -12.22
C ASP A 21 9.04 -6.91 -12.42
N LYS A 22 8.23 -6.48 -11.45
CA LYS A 22 6.76 -6.67 -11.47
C LYS A 22 6.03 -5.44 -10.97
N VAL A 23 5.06 -4.98 -11.77
CA VAL A 23 4.29 -3.74 -11.50
C VAL A 23 2.80 -3.98 -11.35
N PHE A 24 2.32 -5.17 -11.68
CA PHE A 24 0.89 -5.48 -11.64
C PHE A 24 0.37 -5.48 -10.20
N ALA A 25 -0.68 -4.70 -9.97
CA ALA A 25 -1.46 -4.71 -8.75
C ALA A 25 -2.91 -5.04 -9.10
N PRO A 26 -3.53 -6.05 -8.47
CA PRO A 26 -4.93 -6.37 -8.74
C PRO A 26 -5.83 -5.21 -8.27
N VAL A 27 -6.76 -4.83 -9.13
CA VAL A 27 -7.82 -3.86 -8.80
C VAL A 27 -9.10 -4.63 -8.53
N ALA A 28 -9.79 -4.29 -7.43
CA ALA A 28 -11.07 -4.90 -7.13
C ALA A 28 -12.07 -4.60 -8.24
N ARG A 29 -12.74 -5.64 -8.75
CA ARG A 29 -13.80 -5.47 -9.75
C ARG A 29 -15.03 -4.86 -9.09
N LEU A 30 -15.64 -3.88 -9.75
CA LEU A 30 -16.81 -3.20 -9.20
C LEU A 30 -17.98 -4.16 -8.96
N ASP A 31 -18.16 -5.17 -9.82
CA ASP A 31 -19.21 -6.17 -9.65
C ASP A 31 -19.02 -7.02 -8.39
N SER A 32 -17.76 -7.37 -8.06
CA SER A 32 -17.44 -8.06 -6.81
C SER A 32 -17.73 -7.19 -5.58
N VAL A 33 -17.43 -5.89 -5.67
CA VAL A 33 -17.74 -4.93 -4.60
C VAL A 33 -19.25 -4.78 -4.42
N ARG A 34 -20.01 -4.67 -5.52
CA ARG A 34 -21.49 -4.60 -5.48
C ARG A 34 -22.11 -5.85 -4.87
N LEU A 35 -21.61 -7.03 -5.25
CA LEU A 35 -22.07 -8.30 -4.69
C LEU A 35 -21.82 -8.34 -3.16
N LEU A 36 -20.65 -7.90 -2.70
CA LEU A 36 -20.33 -7.83 -1.28
C LEU A 36 -21.31 -6.91 -0.52
N PHE A 37 -21.65 -5.75 -1.09
CA PHE A 37 -22.65 -4.85 -0.49
C PHE A 37 -24.05 -5.45 -0.48
N ALA A 38 -24.46 -6.14 -1.54
CA ALA A 38 -25.76 -6.81 -1.59
C ALA A 38 -25.88 -7.88 -0.48
N LEU A 39 -24.82 -8.69 -0.29
CA LEU A 39 -24.74 -9.66 0.80
C LEU A 39 -24.77 -8.98 2.17
N ALA A 40 -23.98 -7.92 2.36
CA ALA A 40 -23.98 -7.18 3.61
C ALA A 40 -25.37 -6.61 3.95
N ALA A 41 -26.10 -6.10 2.96
CA ALA A 41 -27.46 -5.59 3.14
C ALA A 41 -28.45 -6.72 3.48
N GLN A 42 -28.34 -7.88 2.82
CA GLN A 42 -29.19 -9.04 3.09
C GLN A 42 -28.97 -9.60 4.50
N GLU A 43 -27.71 -9.70 4.94
CA GLU A 43 -27.32 -10.29 6.23
C GLU A 43 -27.30 -9.27 7.37
N GLY A 44 -27.65 -8.00 7.11
CA GLY A 44 -27.63 -6.93 8.10
C GLY A 44 -26.23 -6.56 8.63
N TRP A 45 -25.18 -6.78 7.84
CA TRP A 45 -23.80 -6.47 8.23
C TRP A 45 -23.51 -4.98 8.19
N MET A 46 -22.82 -4.48 9.21
CA MET A 46 -22.28 -3.12 9.19
C MET A 46 -21.06 -3.04 8.27
N VAL A 47 -21.09 -2.10 7.33
CA VAL A 47 -19.97 -1.84 6.43
C VAL A 47 -19.27 -0.54 6.83
N HIS A 48 -17.94 -0.61 6.94
CA HIS A 48 -17.09 0.55 7.23
C HIS A 48 -16.24 0.88 6.01
N HIS A 49 -16.09 2.18 5.74
CA HIS A 49 -15.20 2.70 4.71
C HIS A 49 -13.99 3.38 5.35
N MET A 50 -12.80 3.17 4.78
CA MET A 50 -11.55 3.75 5.24
C MET A 50 -10.76 4.31 4.06
N ASP A 51 -10.43 5.61 4.12
CA ASP A 51 -9.50 6.25 3.19
C ASP A 51 -8.10 6.29 3.80
N VAL A 52 -7.14 5.66 3.14
CA VAL A 52 -5.75 5.56 3.62
C VAL A 52 -4.91 6.68 3.01
N LYS A 53 -4.54 7.65 3.86
CA LYS A 53 -3.63 8.73 3.46
C LYS A 53 -2.27 8.16 3.10
N SER A 54 -1.71 8.65 1.99
CA SER A 54 -0.37 8.28 1.52
C SER A 54 -0.18 6.77 1.35
N ALA A 55 -1.20 6.06 0.86
CA ALA A 55 -1.24 4.61 0.70
C ALA A 55 0.08 4.00 0.16
N PHE A 56 0.65 4.57 -0.91
CA PHE A 56 1.90 4.07 -1.50
C PHE A 56 3.10 4.14 -0.55
N LEU A 57 3.19 5.17 0.30
CA LEU A 57 4.29 5.30 1.27
C LEU A 57 4.23 4.23 2.38
N ASN A 58 3.10 3.56 2.55
CA ASN A 58 2.97 2.41 3.45
C ASN A 58 3.43 1.10 2.80
N GLY A 59 3.61 1.07 1.48
CA GLY A 59 4.19 -0.04 0.74
C GLY A 59 5.70 -0.14 0.99
N GLU A 60 6.18 -1.37 1.11
CA GLU A 60 7.60 -1.68 1.22
C GLU A 60 8.17 -1.89 -0.19
N LEU A 61 9.26 -1.19 -0.53
CA LEU A 61 10.01 -1.46 -1.75
C LEU A 61 10.85 -2.72 -1.54
N VAL A 62 10.68 -3.69 -2.44
CA VAL A 62 11.48 -4.92 -2.43
C VAL A 62 12.76 -4.69 -3.23
N GLU A 63 12.67 -3.92 -4.31
CA GLU A 63 13.80 -3.54 -5.15
C GLU A 63 14.53 -2.33 -4.57
N GLU A 64 15.84 -2.26 -4.79
CA GLU A 64 16.61 -1.07 -4.45
C GLU A 64 16.45 -0.02 -5.54
N VAL A 65 15.85 1.12 -5.19
CA VAL A 65 15.57 2.21 -6.14
C VAL A 65 16.31 3.46 -5.71
N TYR A 66 16.99 4.08 -6.68
CA TYR A 66 17.68 5.35 -6.51
C TYR A 66 16.99 6.47 -7.29
N ALA A 67 16.97 7.66 -6.73
CA ALA A 67 16.42 8.85 -7.36
C ALA A 67 17.46 9.97 -7.39
N VAL A 68 17.55 10.66 -8.53
CA VAL A 68 18.38 11.86 -8.66
C VAL A 68 17.89 12.93 -7.68
N GLN A 69 18.83 13.71 -7.14
CA GLN A 69 18.52 14.83 -6.28
C GLN A 69 17.56 15.82 -6.98
N PRO A 70 16.46 16.24 -6.33
CA PRO A 70 15.56 17.23 -6.90
C PRO A 70 16.30 18.56 -7.13
N PRO A 71 16.00 19.33 -8.20
CA PRO A 71 16.75 20.54 -8.60
C PRO A 71 16.89 21.67 -7.57
N ARG A 72 16.22 21.59 -6.42
CA ARG A 72 16.28 22.57 -5.32
C ARG A 72 16.80 21.97 -4.01
N PHE A 73 17.28 20.74 -4.06
CA PHE A 73 17.75 19.94 -2.93
C PHE A 73 19.13 19.33 -3.21
N ILE A 74 19.77 19.75 -4.32
CA ILE A 74 21.14 19.37 -4.65
C ILE A 74 22.05 20.00 -3.59
N VAL A 75 22.94 19.19 -3.03
CA VAL A 75 23.94 19.65 -2.04
C VAL A 75 25.25 19.97 -2.77
N ASP A 76 25.78 21.16 -2.54
CA ASP A 76 27.05 21.61 -3.12
C ASP A 76 28.18 20.61 -2.82
N GLY A 77 28.96 20.27 -3.86
CA GLY A 77 30.02 19.27 -3.82
C GLY A 77 29.54 17.82 -3.76
N GLN A 78 28.23 17.58 -3.88
CA GLN A 78 27.63 16.23 -3.94
C GLN A 78 26.62 16.11 -5.07
N GLU A 79 26.79 16.89 -6.15
CA GLU A 79 25.85 17.01 -7.25
C GLU A 79 25.55 15.68 -7.92
N ASP A 80 26.54 14.79 -8.01
CA ASP A 80 26.44 13.48 -8.64
C ASP A 80 25.82 12.39 -7.73
N LYS A 81 25.49 12.72 -6.48
CA LYS A 81 24.87 11.75 -5.58
C LYS A 81 23.39 11.53 -5.89
N VAL A 82 22.92 10.37 -5.48
CA VAL A 82 21.52 9.94 -5.60
C VAL A 82 20.94 9.59 -4.23
N TYR A 83 19.63 9.71 -4.09
CA TYR A 83 18.91 9.25 -2.91
C TYR A 83 18.43 7.83 -3.10
N ARG A 84 18.72 6.96 -2.12
CA ARG A 84 18.07 5.66 -2.04
C ARG A 84 16.66 5.84 -1.46
N LEU A 85 15.67 5.22 -2.10
CA LEU A 85 14.28 5.28 -1.66
C LEU A 85 13.97 4.10 -0.74
N ASP A 86 13.69 4.38 0.54
CA ASP A 86 13.26 3.34 1.49
C ASP A 86 11.74 3.07 1.42
N LYS A 87 10.97 3.96 0.79
CA LYS A 87 9.51 3.89 0.65
C LYS A 87 9.06 4.00 -0.80
N ALA A 88 7.95 3.35 -1.12
CA ALA A 88 7.35 3.40 -2.45
C ALA A 88 6.71 4.79 -2.71
N LEU A 89 7.50 5.70 -3.28
CA LEU A 89 7.04 7.03 -3.68
C LEU A 89 5.96 6.96 -4.77
N HIS A 90 5.12 7.99 -4.80
CA HIS A 90 4.18 8.17 -5.89
C HIS A 90 4.92 8.30 -7.22
N GLY A 91 4.37 7.69 -8.27
CA GLY A 91 4.93 7.73 -9.61
C GLY A 91 5.93 6.61 -9.90
N LEU A 92 6.39 5.84 -8.91
CA LEU A 92 7.11 4.58 -9.17
C LEU A 92 6.16 3.55 -9.77
N ARG A 93 6.64 2.76 -10.74
CA ARG A 93 5.80 1.77 -11.41
C ARG A 93 5.39 0.62 -10.50
N GLN A 94 6.22 0.25 -9.53
CA GLN A 94 5.95 -0.82 -8.55
C GLN A 94 5.16 -0.37 -7.31
N ALA A 95 4.97 0.94 -7.10
CA ALA A 95 4.33 1.45 -5.89
C ALA A 95 2.90 0.92 -5.64
N PRO A 96 2.02 0.81 -6.66
CA PRO A 96 0.70 0.21 -6.48
C PRO A 96 0.75 -1.24 -6.00
N ARG A 97 1.72 -2.02 -6.52
CA ARG A 97 1.92 -3.42 -6.13
C ARG A 97 2.43 -3.53 -4.70
N ALA A 98 3.43 -2.72 -4.34
CA ALA A 98 3.98 -2.68 -2.98
C ALA A 98 2.87 -2.37 -1.95
N TRP A 99 2.00 -1.41 -2.26
CA TRP A 99 0.83 -1.11 -1.44
C TRP A 99 -0.16 -2.28 -1.37
N ASN A 100 -0.50 -2.90 -2.50
CA ASN A 100 -1.44 -4.03 -2.54
C ASN A 100 -0.96 -5.20 -1.68
N ILE A 101 0.32 -5.55 -1.74
CA ILE A 101 0.92 -6.61 -0.91
C ILE A 101 0.81 -6.27 0.58
N LYS A 102 1.09 -5.01 0.95
CA LYS A 102 0.96 -4.57 2.34
C LYS A 102 -0.49 -4.69 2.82
N LEU A 103 -1.43 -4.19 2.02
CA LEU A 103 -2.86 -4.22 2.32
C LEU A 103 -3.37 -5.67 2.48
N ASP A 104 -3.04 -6.56 1.55
CA ASP A 104 -3.44 -7.97 1.58
C ASP A 104 -2.93 -8.67 2.86
N ARG A 105 -1.65 -8.52 3.18
CA ARG A 105 -1.06 -9.08 4.41
C ARG A 105 -1.75 -8.54 5.66
N THR A 106 -1.97 -7.22 5.74
CA THR A 106 -2.64 -6.60 6.88
C THR A 106 -4.06 -7.09 7.06
N LEU A 107 -4.84 -7.22 5.98
CA LEU A 107 -6.22 -7.70 6.04
C LEU A 107 -6.30 -9.18 6.45
N LYS A 108 -5.41 -10.03 5.93
CA LYS A 108 -5.33 -11.45 6.34
C LYS A 108 -5.04 -11.60 7.82
N ASN A 109 -4.03 -10.89 8.31
CA ASN A 109 -3.67 -10.93 9.73
C ASN A 109 -4.82 -10.44 10.63
N LEU A 110 -5.56 -9.41 10.19
CA LEU A 110 -6.73 -8.92 10.93
C LEU A 110 -7.85 -9.97 10.97
N GLY A 111 -8.09 -10.65 9.85
CA GLY A 111 -9.08 -11.74 9.76
C GLY A 111 -8.73 -12.93 10.67
N GLU A 112 -7.47 -13.37 10.65
CA GLU A 112 -6.98 -14.43 11.55
C GLU A 112 -7.14 -14.05 13.02
N SER A 113 -6.76 -12.82 13.37
CA SER A 113 -6.91 -12.28 14.72
C SER A 113 -8.36 -12.19 15.18
N ALA A 114 -9.29 -11.87 14.28
CA ALA A 114 -10.72 -11.88 14.56
C ALA A 114 -11.24 -13.30 14.78
N ARG A 115 -10.81 -14.26 13.96
CA ARG A 115 -11.19 -15.67 14.07
C ARG A 115 -10.73 -16.29 15.40
N LEU A 116 -9.49 -16.05 15.79
CA LEU A 116 -8.93 -16.53 17.07
C LEU A 116 -9.65 -15.94 18.29
N ARG A 117 -10.00 -14.65 18.26
CA ARG A 117 -10.79 -14.02 19.33
C ARG A 117 -12.18 -14.66 19.48
N ASN A 118 -12.85 -14.95 18.37
CA ASN A 118 -14.15 -15.61 18.39
C ASN A 118 -14.05 -17.05 18.92
N TYR A 119 -13.02 -17.80 18.53
CA TYR A 119 -12.76 -19.15 19.03
C TYR A 119 -12.54 -19.16 20.55
N ASN A 120 -11.66 -18.28 21.06
CA ASN A 120 -11.37 -18.20 22.49
C ASN A 120 -12.60 -17.77 23.31
N LYS A 121 -13.45 -16.90 22.75
CA LYS A 121 -14.71 -16.51 23.38
C LYS A 121 -15.67 -17.70 23.51
N LEU A 122 -15.82 -18.50 22.44
CA LEU A 122 -16.65 -19.72 22.45
C LEU A 122 -16.15 -20.74 23.49
N GLU A 123 -14.84 -20.99 23.52
CA GLU A 123 -14.22 -21.89 24.52
C GLU A 123 -14.47 -21.43 25.97
N SER A 124 -14.40 -20.11 26.23
CA SER A 124 -14.66 -19.56 27.56
C SER A 124 -16.14 -19.67 27.99
N THR A 125 -17.07 -19.60 27.04
CA THR A 125 -18.51 -19.77 27.28
C THR A 125 -18.91 -21.24 27.46
N ILE A 126 -18.19 -22.17 26.84
CA ILE A 126 -18.44 -23.62 27.00
C ILE A 126 -17.87 -24.15 28.33
N LYS A 127 -16.83 -23.50 28.86
CA LYS A 127 -16.14 -23.89 30.11
C LYS A 127 -16.66 -23.19 31.38
N SER A 128 -17.63 -22.27 31.25
CA SER A 128 -18.33 -21.61 32.37
C SER A 128 -19.70 -22.24 32.61
#